data_AF-A0A7X8ZSX9-F1
#
_entry.id   AF-A0A7X8ZSX9-F1
#
_cell.length_a   1.000
_cell.length_b   1.000
_cell.length_c   1.000
_cell.angle_alpha   90.00
_cell.angle_beta   90.00
_cell.angle_gamma   90.00
#
_symmetry.space_group_name_H-M   'P 1'
#
loop_
_entity.id
_entity.type
_entity.pdbx_description
1 polymer ?
#
loop_
_entity_poly.entity_id
_entity_poly.type
_entity_poly.pdbx_seq_one_letter_code
_entity_poly.pdbx_strand_id
1 'polypeptide(L)'
;MLITNDVRISRLDYVSSRVYLLQEFVSENRVEVGIQIQLSSSSTLKKLLKLKLKIKNDDKLTKEQITELTQPVNGNSLQIIDFSLESMR
;
A
#
# COMPACT_ATOMS: atom_id res chain seq x y z
N MET A 1 -8.99 17.57 15.01
CA MET A 1 -9.54 16.20 15.06
C MET A 1 -9.48 15.61 13.67
N LEU A 2 -8.94 14.41 13.50
CA LEU A 2 -8.86 13.75 12.20
C LEU A 2 -9.96 12.69 12.10
N ILE A 3 -10.79 12.79 11.07
CA ILE A 3 -11.84 11.81 10.78
C ILE A 3 -11.31 10.85 9.71
N THR A 4 -11.26 9.56 10.03
CA THR A 4 -10.88 8.49 9.09
C THR A 4 -12.05 7.53 8.95
N ASN A 5 -12.19 6.90 7.78
CA ASN A 5 -13.10 5.77 7.61
C ASN A 5 -12.78 4.63 8.59
N ASP A 6 -13.72 3.72 8.80
CA ASP A 6 -13.59 2.54 9.68
C ASP A 6 -12.39 1.64 9.33
N VAL A 7 -11.87 1.77 8.11
CA VAL A 7 -10.59 1.19 7.69
C VAL A 7 -9.64 2.33 7.36
N ARG A 8 -8.43 2.23 7.88
CA ARG A 8 -7.36 3.19 7.64
C ARG A 8 -6.01 2.50 7.60
N ILE A 9 -5.05 3.13 6.95
CA ILE A 9 -3.63 2.83 7.18
C ILE A 9 -3.37 3.10 8.67
N SER A 10 -2.83 2.09 9.37
CA SER A 10 -2.70 2.11 10.82
C SER A 10 -1.85 3.30 11.27
N ARG A 11 -2.09 3.81 12.49
CA ARG A 11 -1.33 4.93 13.08
C ARG A 11 -0.78 4.65 14.48
N LEU A 12 -0.94 3.41 14.96
CA LEU A 12 -0.76 3.03 16.37
C LEU A 12 0.66 2.58 16.78
N ASP A 13 1.71 2.86 16.02
CA ASP A 13 3.10 2.72 16.50
C ASP A 13 4.00 3.82 15.91
N TYR A 14 4.76 4.45 16.81
CA TYR A 14 6.05 5.13 16.60
C TYR A 14 6.17 6.12 15.41
N VAL A 15 5.17 6.97 15.15
CA VAL A 15 5.27 8.17 14.28
C VAL A 15 5.59 7.89 12.78
N SER A 16 5.66 6.63 12.33
CA SER A 16 5.93 6.32 10.91
C SER A 16 4.67 6.39 10.03
N SER A 17 4.87 6.58 8.72
CA SER A 17 3.80 6.57 7.71
C SER A 17 3.14 5.20 7.52
N ARG A 18 3.76 4.13 8.06
CA ARG A 18 3.35 2.72 7.95
C ARG A 18 3.11 2.19 6.55
N VAL A 19 3.68 2.88 5.57
CA VAL A 19 3.85 2.43 4.21
C VAL A 19 5.35 2.39 3.98
N TYR A 20 5.89 1.19 3.80
CA TYR A 20 7.31 0.99 3.53
C TYR A 20 7.48 0.60 2.07
N LEU A 21 8.32 1.33 1.37
CA LEU A 21 8.75 1.02 0.01
C LEU A 21 10.12 0.36 0.11
N LEU A 22 10.17 -0.95 -0.05
CA LEU A 22 11.39 -1.75 0.01
C LEU A 22 11.92 -1.92 -1.41
N GLN A 23 13.07 -1.34 -1.71
CA GLN A 23 13.75 -1.55 -2.99
C GLN A 23 14.49 -2.88 -2.93
N GLU A 24 13.89 -3.92 -3.49
CA GLU A 24 14.45 -5.28 -3.46
C GLU A 24 15.52 -5.45 -4.55
N PHE A 25 15.33 -4.76 -5.68
CA PHE A 25 16.30 -4.73 -6.77
C PHE A 25 16.25 -3.40 -7.51
N VAL A 26 17.43 -2.85 -7.84
CA VAL A 26 17.55 -1.59 -8.61
C VAL A 26 18.63 -1.76 -9.67
N SER A 27 18.25 -1.53 -10.92
CA SER A 27 19.14 -1.50 -12.08
C SER A 27 18.69 -0.42 -13.07
N GLU A 28 19.51 -0.14 -14.08
CA GLU A 28 19.17 0.85 -15.13
C GLU A 28 17.87 0.52 -15.87
N ASN A 29 17.56 -0.77 -16.05
CA ASN A 29 16.42 -1.19 -16.88
C ASN A 29 15.24 -1.72 -16.06
N ARG A 30 15.43 -1.97 -14.75
CA ARG A 30 14.45 -2.67 -13.92
C ARG A 30 14.58 -2.29 -12.45
N VAL A 31 13.45 -2.05 -11.80
CA VAL A 31 13.32 -1.82 -10.37
C VAL A 31 12.24 -2.74 -9.80
N GLU A 32 12.56 -3.50 -8.76
CA GLU A 32 11.59 -4.28 -7.97
C GLU A 32 11.39 -3.60 -6.63
N VAL A 33 10.13 -3.34 -6.29
CA VAL A 33 9.73 -2.70 -5.03
C VAL A 33 8.67 -3.56 -4.34
N GLY A 34 8.97 -3.98 -3.11
CA GLY A 34 8.00 -4.53 -2.18
C GLY A 34 7.34 -3.39 -1.40
N ILE A 35 6.01 -3.32 -1.40
CA ILE A 35 5.26 -2.30 -0.66
C ILE A 35 4.58 -2.97 0.54
N GLN A 36 5.01 -2.61 1.74
CA GLN A 36 4.41 -3.08 2.97
C GLN A 36 3.47 -2.03 3.55
N ILE A 37 2.22 -2.40 3.75
CA ILE A 37 1.16 -1.51 4.24
C ILE A 37 0.48 -2.17 5.44
N GLN A 38 0.48 -1.48 6.57
CA GLN A 38 -0.30 -1.91 7.73
C GLN A 38 -1.68 -1.27 7.72
N LEU A 39 -2.72 -2.08 7.64
CA LEU A 39 -4.11 -1.65 7.72
C LEU A 39 -4.64 -1.87 9.14
N SER A 40 -5.54 -1.00 9.58
CA SER A 40 -6.27 -1.12 10.84
C SER A 40 -7.75 -0.89 10.61
N SER A 41 -8.58 -1.62 11.34
CA SER A 41 -10.01 -1.38 11.37
C SER A 41 -10.62 -1.68 12.73
N SER A 42 -11.60 -0.87 13.12
CA SER A 42 -12.47 -1.09 14.29
C SER A 42 -13.80 -1.76 13.92
N SER A 43 -14.00 -2.11 12.64
CA SER A 43 -15.21 -2.79 12.18
C SER A 43 -15.22 -4.24 12.62
N THR A 44 -16.39 -4.73 13.01
CA THR A 44 -16.66 -6.15 13.24
C THR A 44 -17.10 -6.88 11.97
N LEU A 45 -17.37 -6.16 10.89
CA LEU A 45 -17.79 -6.70 9.59
C LEU A 45 -16.60 -6.87 8.65
N LYS A 46 -16.54 -8.02 7.96
CA LYS A 46 -15.65 -8.26 6.81
C LYS A 46 -16.20 -7.57 5.58
N LYS A 47 -15.36 -6.79 4.90
CA LYS A 47 -15.65 -6.21 3.59
C LYS A 47 -14.47 -6.45 2.66
N LEU A 48 -14.76 -6.49 1.36
CA LEU A 48 -13.72 -6.45 0.34
C LEU A 48 -13.31 -4.99 0.12
N LEU A 49 -12.01 -4.74 0.10
CA LEU A 49 -11.41 -3.44 -0.13
C LEU A 49 -10.63 -3.49 -1.44
N LYS A 50 -10.61 -2.36 -2.17
CA LYS A 50 -9.72 -2.19 -3.31
C LYS A 50 -8.60 -1.24 -2.90
N LEU A 51 -7.39 -1.78 -2.80
CA LEU A 51 -6.20 -0.99 -2.59
C LEU A 51 -5.61 -0.61 -3.95
N LYS A 52 -5.48 0.69 -4.17
CA LYS A 52 -5.02 1.26 -5.42
C LYS A 52 -3.64 1.90 -5.24
N LEU A 53 -2.65 1.35 -5.91
CA LEU A 53 -1.28 1.85 -5.94
C LEU A 53 -1.04 2.54 -7.27
N LYS A 54 -0.54 3.77 -7.22
CA LYS A 54 -0.18 4.57 -8.40
C LYS A 54 1.23 5.08 -8.22
N ILE A 55 2.07 4.86 -9.23
CA ILE A 55 3.39 5.50 -9.33
C ILE A 55 3.30 6.55 -10.40
N LYS A 56 3.70 7.77 -10.03
CA LYS A 56 3.75 8.90 -10.92
C LYS A 56 5.18 9.41 -11.01
N ASN A 57 5.59 9.80 -12.21
CA ASN A 57 6.74 10.65 -12.43
C ASN A 57 6.19 12.05 -12.76
N ASP A 58 6.44 13.01 -11.89
CA ASP A 58 5.70 14.28 -11.83
C ASP A 58 4.18 14.05 -11.84
N ASP A 59 3.48 14.56 -12.85
CA ASP A 59 2.03 14.37 -13.03
C ASP A 59 1.66 13.17 -13.92
N LYS A 60 2.64 12.52 -14.55
CA LYS A 60 2.41 11.40 -15.47
C LYS A 60 2.29 10.10 -14.68
N LEU A 61 1.16 9.40 -14.85
CA LEU A 61 0.96 8.06 -14.31
C LEU A 61 1.89 7.08 -15.04
N THR A 62 2.91 6.59 -14.35
CA THR A 62 3.87 5.62 -14.89
C THR A 62 3.35 4.20 -14.75
N LYS A 63 2.68 3.89 -13.64
CA LYS A 63 2.03 2.59 -13.44
C LYS A 63 0.91 2.66 -12.42
N GLU A 64 -0.06 1.78 -12.58
CA GLU A 64 -1.19 1.61 -11.67
C GLU A 64 -1.40 0.12 -11.40
N GLN A 65 -1.66 -0.23 -10.15
CA GLN A 65 -2.00 -1.58 -9.72
C GLN A 65 -3.16 -1.50 -8.73
N ILE A 66 -4.10 -2.43 -8.88
CA ILE A 66 -5.25 -2.56 -7.99
C ILE A 66 -5.19 -3.96 -7.40
N THR A 67 -5.18 -4.04 -6.08
CA THR A 67 -5.22 -5.28 -5.33
C THR A 67 -6.50 -5.31 -4.52
N GLU A 68 -7.27 -6.38 -4.65
CA GLU A 68 -8.41 -6.63 -3.78
C GLU A 68 -7.93 -7.33 -2.51
N LEU A 69 -8.36 -6.85 -1.35
CA LEU A 69 -7.97 -7.40 -0.06
C LEU A 69 -9.15 -7.43 0.89
N THR A 70 -9.11 -8.36 1.83
CA THR A 70 -10.13 -8.44 2.87
C THR A 70 -9.80 -7.47 3.99
N GLN A 71 -10.77 -6.65 4.38
CA GLN A 71 -10.68 -5.75 5.52
C GLN A 71 -10.29 -6.52 6.80
N PRO A 72 -9.31 -6.04 7.60
CA PRO A 72 -9.05 -6.60 8.92
C PRO A 72 -10.29 -6.42 9.82
N VAL A 73 -10.64 -7.43 10.61
CA VAL A 73 -11.77 -7.36 11.55
C VAL A 73 -11.24 -7.03 12.93
N ASN A 74 -11.71 -5.92 13.50
CA ASN A 74 -11.35 -5.42 14.82
C ASN A 74 -9.86 -5.63 15.19
N GLY A 75 -8.98 -5.08 14.36
CA GLY A 75 -7.55 -5.36 14.48
C GLY A 75 -6.71 -4.77 13.35
N ASN A 76 -5.49 -5.30 13.26
CA ASN A 76 -4.49 -4.90 12.27
C ASN A 76 -4.21 -6.03 11.28
N SER A 77 -3.86 -5.70 10.05
CA SER A 77 -3.28 -6.64 9.10
C SER A 77 -2.08 -6.01 8.40
N LEU A 78 -1.08 -6.84 8.10
CA LEU A 78 0.03 -6.47 7.21
C LEU A 78 -0.33 -6.94 5.80
N GLN A 79 -0.12 -6.08 4.82
CA GLN A 79 -0.27 -6.39 3.40
C GLN A 79 1.06 -6.13 2.72
N ILE A 80 1.51 -7.07 1.91
CA ILE A 80 2.72 -6.97 1.11
C ILE A 80 2.29 -7.03 -0.35
N ILE A 81 2.72 -6.04 -1.13
CA ILE A 81 2.40 -5.94 -2.55
C ILE A 81 3.70 -5.71 -3.31
N ASP A 82 4.04 -6.67 -4.15
CA ASP A 82 5.24 -6.60 -4.97
C ASP A 82 4.93 -5.93 -6.30
N PHE A 83 5.92 -5.20 -6.79
CA PHE A 83 5.75 -4.39 -7.97
C PHE A 83 7.07 -4.22 -8.72
N SER A 84 7.05 -4.45 -10.04
CA SER A 84 8.21 -4.29 -10.93
C SER A 84 8.00 -3.12 -11.90
N LEU A 85 8.94 -2.18 -11.97
CA LEU A 85 9.04 -1.19 -13.06
C LEU A 85 10.11 -1.64 -14.01
N GLU A 86 9.78 -1.66 -15.29
CA GLU A 86 10.76 -1.81 -16.35
C GLU A 86 10.91 -0.46 -17.04
N SER A 87 12.15 -0.10 -17.39
CA SER A 87 12.42 1.07 -18.20
C SER A 87 11.82 0.84 -19.57
N MET A 88 10.76 1.60 -19.90
CA MET A 88 10.33 1.70 -21.29
C MET A 88 11.37 2.57 -22.02
N ARG A 89 12.31 1.91 -22.70
CA ARG A 89 13.16 2.58 -23.69
C ARG A 89 12.33 3.15 -24.83
#